data_AF-A0A349D8R1-F1
#
_entry.id   AF-A0A349D8R1-F1
#
_cell.length_a   1.000
_cell.length_b   1.000
_cell.length_c   1.000
_cell.angle_alpha   90.00
_cell.angle_beta   90.00
_cell.angle_gamma   90.00
#
_symmetry.space_group_name_H-M   'P 1'
#
loop_
_entity.id
_entity.type
_entity.pdbx_description
1 polymer ?
#
loop_
_entity_poly.entity_id
_entity_poly.type
_entity_poly.pdbx_seq_one_letter_code
_entity_poly.pdbx_strand_id
1 'polypeptide(L)'
;MNDGMYEVDLKTSSSRLVHECYPWTCMYDSLNDIILLGLDPGVQILDPTSMEVLADIEGVEAPIRKIVGDGKGTYWLGSIADAFYRLTIGEVTAEGVQYELVDLWENLKFESSVVEPVFFGDSLLLGTNYGLSYFDQIEQESTKLVQDSLLDSL
;
A
#
# COMPACT_ATOMS: atom_id res chain seq x y z
N MET A 1 -3.66 -39.01 -14.73
CA MET A 1 -3.72 -37.62 -14.24
C MET A 1 -4.18 -37.72 -12.80
N ASN A 2 -3.32 -37.39 -11.85
CA ASN A 2 -3.66 -37.44 -10.42
C ASN A 2 -4.31 -36.11 -10.07
N ASP A 3 -5.62 -36.13 -9.83
CA ASP A 3 -6.32 -35.04 -9.17
C ASP A 3 -5.93 -35.10 -7.69
N GLY A 4 -4.87 -34.39 -7.34
CA GLY A 4 -4.42 -34.21 -5.97
C GLY A 4 -5.44 -33.38 -5.19
N MET A 5 -6.46 -34.05 -4.68
CA MET A 5 -7.33 -33.52 -3.63
C MET A 5 -6.48 -33.37 -2.36
N TYR A 6 -6.09 -32.14 -2.04
CA TYR A 6 -5.49 -31.84 -0.74
C TYR A 6 -6.62 -31.76 0.29
N GLU A 7 -6.72 -32.78 1.14
CA GLU A 7 -7.56 -32.75 2.32
C GLU A 7 -6.85 -31.88 3.37
N VAL A 8 -7.33 -30.65 3.56
CA VAL A 8 -6.84 -29.79 4.65
C VAL A 8 -7.47 -30.33 5.93
N ASP A 9 -6.67 -31.02 6.75
CA ASP A 9 -7.10 -31.51 8.06
C ASP A 9 -7.26 -30.32 9.02
N LEU A 10 -8.47 -29.74 9.03
CA LEU A 10 -8.87 -28.57 9.82
C LEU A 10 -8.70 -28.76 11.33
N LYS A 11 -8.39 -29.98 11.81
CA LYS A 11 -8.22 -30.29 13.24
C LYS A 11 -6.86 -29.88 13.83
N THR A 12 -5.89 -29.46 13.00
CA THR A 12 -4.59 -28.95 13.48
C THR A 12 -4.28 -27.51 13.07
N SER A 13 -5.06 -26.93 12.16
CA SER A 13 -4.96 -25.52 11.80
C SER A 13 -5.70 -24.65 12.82
N SER A 14 -5.01 -24.18 13.86
CA SER A 14 -5.50 -23.06 14.65
C SER A 14 -5.42 -21.80 13.79
N SER A 15 -6.48 -21.49 13.05
CA SER A 15 -6.62 -20.17 12.44
C SER A 15 -6.74 -19.14 13.57
N ARG A 16 -5.65 -18.41 13.85
CA ARG A 16 -5.69 -17.29 14.77
C ARG A 16 -6.05 -16.06 13.96
N LEU A 17 -7.18 -15.44 14.31
CA LEU A 17 -7.53 -14.12 13.84
C LEU A 17 -6.50 -13.14 14.41
N VAL A 18 -5.63 -12.60 13.55
CA VAL A 18 -4.60 -11.63 13.93
C VAL A 18 -5.21 -10.22 14.03
N HIS A 19 -6.15 -9.89 13.14
CA HIS A 19 -6.84 -8.60 13.13
C HIS A 19 -8.19 -8.68 12.42
N GLU A 20 -9.25 -8.08 12.97
CA GLU A 20 -10.48 -7.79 12.22
C GLU A 20 -10.28 -6.45 11.51
N CYS A 21 -10.29 -6.46 10.18
CA CYS A 21 -10.24 -5.24 9.37
C CYS A 21 -11.16 -5.43 8.16
N TYR A 22 -11.42 -4.40 7.38
CA TYR A 22 -12.13 -4.34 6.09
C TYR A 22 -11.79 -2.94 5.53
N PRO A 23 -11.59 -2.68 4.22
CA PRO A 23 -11.36 -3.62 3.14
C PRO A 23 -9.97 -4.25 3.24
N TRP A 24 -9.93 -5.52 2.87
CA TRP A 24 -8.80 -6.43 3.03
C TRP A 24 -7.84 -6.33 1.85
N THR A 25 -6.73 -5.62 2.01
CA THR A 25 -5.60 -5.82 1.13
C THR A 25 -4.36 -6.05 1.96
N CYS A 26 -3.58 -7.04 1.56
CA CYS A 26 -2.29 -7.28 2.15
C CYS A 26 -1.27 -7.53 1.04
N MET A 27 -0.04 -7.15 1.31
CA MET A 27 1.08 -7.39 0.42
C MET A 27 2.30 -7.69 1.27
N TYR A 28 2.97 -8.79 0.96
CA TYR A 28 4.28 -9.11 1.52
C TYR A 28 5.36 -8.45 0.65
N ASP A 29 6.23 -7.67 1.27
CA ASP A 29 7.43 -7.16 0.65
C ASP A 29 8.65 -7.93 1.16
N SER A 30 9.29 -8.67 0.25
CA SER A 30 10.50 -9.43 0.54
C SER A 30 11.76 -8.57 0.67
N LEU A 31 11.75 -7.32 0.18
CA LEU A 31 12.92 -6.45 0.26
C LEU A 31 13.13 -5.97 1.70
N ASN A 32 12.07 -5.48 2.33
CA ASN A 32 12.10 -4.99 3.71
C ASN A 32 11.65 -6.06 4.72
N ASP A 33 11.25 -7.24 4.25
CA ASP A 33 10.70 -8.35 5.03
C ASP A 33 9.54 -7.92 5.94
N ILE A 34 8.53 -7.27 5.33
CA ILE A 34 7.35 -6.74 6.02
C ILE A 34 6.06 -7.16 5.34
N ILE A 35 4.96 -7.10 6.09
CA ILE A 35 3.61 -7.15 5.53
C ILE A 35 2.99 -5.77 5.62
N LEU A 36 2.55 -5.24 4.48
CA LEU A 36 1.69 -4.07 4.40
C LEU A 36 0.24 -4.52 4.45
N LEU A 37 -0.55 -3.96 5.36
CA LEU A 37 -1.96 -4.25 5.55
C LEU A 37 -2.77 -2.97 5.35
N GLY A 38 -3.64 -2.94 4.33
CA GLY A 38 -4.61 -1.87 4.13
C GLY A 38 -5.88 -2.10 4.94
N LEU A 39 -6.43 -1.02 5.50
CA LEU A 39 -7.55 -0.99 6.46
C LEU A 39 -8.65 0.00 6.02
N ASP A 40 -9.76 0.09 6.76
CA ASP A 40 -10.78 1.16 6.70
C ASP A 40 -10.90 1.86 8.06
N PRO A 41 -10.31 3.04 8.22
CA PRO A 41 -9.26 3.63 7.39
C PRO A 41 -7.87 3.12 7.79
N GLY A 42 -6.86 3.38 6.94
CA GLY A 42 -5.45 3.32 7.35
C GLY A 42 -4.59 2.25 6.67
N VAL A 43 -3.31 2.24 7.05
CA VAL A 43 -2.33 1.20 6.70
C VAL A 43 -1.52 0.85 7.93
N GLN A 44 -1.25 -0.44 8.10
CA GLN A 44 -0.32 -0.97 9.09
C GLN A 44 0.83 -1.71 8.42
N ILE A 45 1.98 -1.71 9.10
CA ILE A 45 3.13 -2.54 8.77
C ILE A 45 3.29 -3.58 9.86
N LEU A 46 3.39 -4.85 9.46
CA LEU A 46 3.53 -5.98 10.37
C LEU A 46 4.82 -6.74 10.11
N ASP A 47 5.36 -7.32 11.17
CA ASP A 47 6.44 -8.32 11.10
C ASP A 47 5.86 -9.66 10.58
N PRO A 48 6.44 -10.27 9.53
CA PRO A 48 5.93 -11.49 8.92
C PRO A 48 6.18 -12.75 9.76
N THR A 49 7.01 -12.69 10.80
CA THR A 49 7.31 -13.81 11.69
C THR A 49 6.41 -13.79 12.93
N SER A 50 6.28 -12.64 13.59
CA SER A 50 5.53 -12.48 14.84
C SER A 50 4.08 -12.04 14.62
N MET A 51 3.77 -11.44 13.46
CA MET A 51 2.52 -10.74 13.17
C MET A 51 2.24 -9.53 14.08
N GLU A 52 3.28 -8.99 14.73
CA GLU A 52 3.16 -7.77 15.53
C GLU A 52 3.17 -6.53 14.62
N VAL A 53 2.42 -5.50 15.02
CA VAL A 53 2.39 -4.21 14.32
C VAL A 53 3.69 -3.46 14.60
N LEU A 54 4.45 -3.20 13.55
CA LEU A 54 5.68 -2.42 13.58
C LEU A 54 5.41 -0.92 13.46
N ALA A 55 4.37 -0.54 12.70
CA ALA A 55 3.95 0.84 12.54
C ALA A 55 2.48 0.95 12.10
N ASP A 56 1.80 1.98 12.59
CA ASP A 56 0.58 2.56 12.01
C ASP A 56 1.00 3.75 11.14
N ILE A 57 0.57 3.77 9.88
CA ILE A 57 0.90 4.87 8.95
C ILE A 57 -0.04 6.05 9.22
N GLU A 58 0.50 7.12 9.79
CA GLU A 58 -0.23 8.35 10.06
C GLU A 58 -0.60 9.08 8.75
N GLY A 59 -1.77 9.72 8.71
CA GLY A 59 -2.25 10.50 7.56
C GLY A 59 -3.03 9.72 6.49
N VAL A 60 -3.18 8.39 6.63
CA VAL A 60 -4.06 7.60 5.76
C VAL A 60 -5.47 7.57 6.37
N GLU A 61 -6.34 8.47 5.91
CA GLU A 61 -7.71 8.62 6.42
C GLU A 61 -8.77 7.89 5.59
N ALA A 62 -8.36 7.22 4.50
CA ALA A 62 -9.26 6.53 3.58
C ALA A 62 -9.14 4.99 3.66
N PRO A 63 -10.18 4.24 3.25
CA PRO A 63 -10.11 2.79 3.07
C PRO A 63 -9.11 2.40 1.98
N ILE A 64 -8.13 1.57 2.31
CA ILE A 64 -7.12 1.10 1.35
C ILE A 64 -7.50 -0.27 0.80
N ARG A 65 -7.80 -0.31 -0.50
CA ARG A 65 -8.28 -1.51 -1.20
C ARG A 65 -7.19 -2.20 -2.03
N LYS A 66 -6.16 -1.46 -2.42
CA LYS A 66 -5.10 -1.96 -3.28
C LYS A 66 -3.75 -1.41 -2.87
N ILE A 67 -2.76 -2.28 -2.79
CA ILE A 67 -1.35 -1.93 -2.60
C ILE A 67 -0.59 -2.57 -3.75
N VAL A 68 0.26 -1.79 -4.41
CA VAL A 68 1.26 -2.29 -5.37
C VAL A 68 2.60 -1.64 -5.07
N GLY A 69 3.68 -2.41 -5.15
CA GLY A 69 5.04 -1.95 -4.92
C GLY A 69 5.89 -2.03 -6.17
N ASP A 70 6.88 -1.14 -6.28
CA ASP A 70 7.87 -1.14 -7.36
C ASP A 70 9.03 -2.13 -7.15
N GLY A 71 9.05 -2.82 -6.00
CA GLY A 71 10.15 -3.70 -5.59
C GLY A 71 11.41 -2.97 -5.10
N LYS A 72 11.32 -1.65 -4.87
CA LYS A 72 12.40 -0.80 -4.34
C LYS A 72 12.01 -0.11 -3.04
N GLY A 73 10.88 -0.48 -2.46
CA GLY A 73 10.37 0.08 -1.20
C GLY A 73 9.38 1.23 -1.37
N THR A 74 8.93 1.52 -2.59
CA THR A 74 7.85 2.49 -2.84
C THR A 74 6.56 1.78 -3.24
N TYR A 75 5.46 2.25 -2.66
CA TYR A 75 4.14 1.65 -2.75
C TYR A 75 3.09 2.68 -3.15
N TRP A 76 2.11 2.24 -3.92
CA TRP A 76 0.94 3.03 -4.29
C TRP A 76 -0.30 2.42 -3.68
N LEU A 77 -1.02 3.25 -2.93
CA LEU A 77 -2.15 2.86 -2.11
C LEU A 77 -3.42 3.38 -2.78
N GLY A 78 -4.18 2.46 -3.38
CA GLY A 78 -5.46 2.73 -4.02
C GLY A 78 -6.63 2.64 -3.04
N SER A 79 -7.50 3.65 -3.09
CA SER A 79 -8.70 3.73 -2.26
C SER A 79 -9.99 3.62 -3.09
N ILE A 80 -11.11 3.36 -2.39
CA ILE A 80 -12.47 3.50 -2.91
C ILE A 80 -13.15 4.82 -2.49
N ALA A 81 -12.42 5.70 -1.80
CA ALA A 81 -12.93 6.97 -1.31
C ALA A 81 -11.90 8.07 -1.55
N ASP A 82 -12.09 8.85 -2.62
CA ASP A 82 -11.39 10.10 -2.96
C ASP A 82 -9.95 10.24 -2.43
N ALA A 83 -9.13 9.20 -2.63
CA ALA A 83 -7.79 9.13 -2.07
C ALA A 83 -6.86 8.25 -2.90
N PHE A 84 -5.61 8.69 -3.01
CA PHE A 84 -4.54 7.94 -3.65
C PHE A 84 -3.21 8.36 -3.04
N TYR A 85 -2.45 7.43 -2.48
CA TYR A 85 -1.23 7.75 -1.75
C TYR A 85 -0.01 7.06 -2.35
N ARG A 86 1.15 7.69 -2.16
CA ARG A 86 2.46 7.05 -2.28
C ARG A 86 3.07 6.88 -0.89
N LEU A 87 3.46 5.66 -0.56
CA LEU A 87 4.17 5.32 0.67
C LEU A 87 5.58 4.83 0.30
N THR A 88 6.62 5.46 0.85
CA THR A 88 8.00 4.99 0.72
C THR A 88 8.47 4.49 2.06
N ILE A 89 8.98 3.25 2.10
CA ILE A 89 9.57 2.65 3.30
C ILE A 89 11.08 2.85 3.27
N GLY A 90 11.60 3.39 4.37
CA GLY A 90 13.02 3.55 4.63
C GLY A 90 13.56 2.40 5.49
N GLU A 91 14.28 2.74 6.55
CA GLU A 91 14.86 1.74 7.47
C GLU A 91 13.78 1.07 8.33
N VAL A 92 13.85 -0.26 8.45
CA VAL A 92 13.04 -1.08 9.36
C VAL A 92 13.95 -1.56 10.50
N THR A 93 13.62 -1.18 11.73
CA THR A 93 14.36 -1.57 12.93
C THR A 93 13.44 -2.20 13.98
N ALA A 94 14.01 -2.70 15.08
CA ALA A 94 13.23 -3.24 16.18
C ALA A 94 12.37 -2.18 16.89
N GLU A 95 12.73 -0.90 16.75
CA GLU A 95 12.05 0.24 17.35
C GLU A 95 10.90 0.79 16.47
N GLY A 96 10.81 0.37 15.21
CA GLY A 96 9.75 0.76 14.29
C GLY A 96 10.20 0.86 12.84
N VAL A 97 9.41 1.58 12.03
CA VAL A 97 9.63 1.75 10.59
C VAL A 97 9.73 3.23 10.26
N GLN A 98 10.78 3.63 9.54
CA GLN A 98 10.84 4.95 8.91
C GLN A 98 10.07 4.92 7.61
N TYR A 99 9.21 5.92 7.39
CA TYR A 99 8.44 6.01 6.15
C TYR A 99 8.16 7.47 5.76
N GLU A 100 7.81 7.65 4.49
CA GLU A 100 7.30 8.89 3.93
C GLU A 100 5.95 8.60 3.26
N LEU A 101 4.92 9.37 3.60
CA LEU A 101 3.61 9.33 2.97
C LEU A 101 3.36 10.62 2.18
N VAL A 102 2.91 10.47 0.93
CA VAL A 102 2.47 11.59 0.10
C VAL A 102 1.05 11.33 -0.38
N ASP A 103 0.15 12.27 -0.11
CA ASP A 103 -1.18 12.29 -0.72
C ASP A 103 -1.09 12.85 -2.14
N LEU A 104 -1.50 12.03 -3.11
CA LEU A 104 -1.49 12.35 -4.53
C LEU A 104 -2.88 12.72 -5.05
N TRP A 105 -3.92 12.61 -4.23
CA TRP A 105 -5.29 12.83 -4.65
C TRP A 105 -5.54 14.24 -5.18
N GLU A 106 -5.27 15.24 -4.33
CA GLU A 106 -5.51 16.64 -4.67
C GLU A 106 -4.61 17.14 -5.80
N ASN A 107 -3.41 16.55 -5.91
CA ASN A 107 -2.40 16.94 -6.88
C ASN A 107 -2.76 16.48 -8.31
N LEU A 108 -3.35 15.28 -8.44
CA LEU A 108 -3.62 14.67 -9.75
C LEU A 108 -5.02 14.98 -10.30
N LYS A 109 -5.87 15.69 -9.53
CA LYS A 109 -7.23 16.12 -9.92
C LYS A 109 -8.05 15.01 -10.57
N PHE A 110 -8.15 13.88 -9.89
CA PHE A 110 -8.94 12.75 -10.38
C PHE A 110 -10.42 13.15 -10.53
N GLU A 111 -11.02 12.83 -11.68
CA GLU A 111 -12.49 12.89 -11.85
C GLU A 111 -13.17 11.64 -11.28
N SER A 112 -12.49 10.88 -10.42
CA SER A 112 -12.92 9.59 -9.89
C SER A 112 -13.19 9.67 -8.39
N SER A 113 -13.71 8.60 -7.80
CA SER A 113 -13.66 8.35 -6.36
C SER A 113 -12.94 7.05 -6.00
N VAL A 114 -12.51 6.28 -7.00
CA VAL A 114 -11.91 4.95 -6.84
C VAL A 114 -10.63 4.90 -7.66
N VAL A 115 -9.54 4.50 -7.03
CA VAL A 115 -8.25 4.33 -7.71
C VAL A 115 -7.70 2.93 -7.43
N GLU A 116 -7.44 2.18 -8.49
CA GLU A 116 -6.83 0.86 -8.48
C GLU A 116 -5.49 0.91 -9.21
N PRO A 117 -4.36 1.10 -8.50
CA PRO A 117 -3.04 1.09 -9.10
C PRO A 117 -2.63 -0.31 -9.54
N VAL A 118 -1.99 -0.40 -10.71
CA VAL A 118 -1.46 -1.63 -11.31
C VAL A 118 -0.17 -1.32 -12.06
N PHE A 119 0.86 -2.13 -11.86
CA PHE A 119 2.06 -2.08 -12.70
C PHE A 119 1.85 -2.82 -14.01
N PHE A 120 2.25 -2.19 -15.11
CA PHE A 120 2.37 -2.80 -16.43
C PHE A 120 3.78 -2.54 -16.97
N GLY A 121 4.66 -3.53 -16.82
CA GLY A 121 6.10 -3.30 -16.96
C GLY A 121 6.60 -2.37 -15.87
N ASP A 122 7.35 -1.34 -16.26
CA ASP A 122 7.88 -0.33 -15.34
C ASP A 122 6.91 0.85 -15.11
N SER A 123 5.73 0.82 -15.74
CA SER A 123 4.77 1.93 -15.68
C SER A 123 3.63 1.64 -14.72
N LEU A 124 3.17 2.70 -14.03
CA LEU A 124 1.99 2.64 -13.18
C LEU A 124 0.72 3.09 -13.95
N LEU A 125 -0.24 2.17 -14.04
CA LEU A 125 -1.59 2.42 -14.54
C LEU A 125 -2.56 2.57 -13.38
N LEU A 126 -3.49 3.51 -13.50
CA LEU A 126 -4.55 3.75 -12.52
C LEU A 126 -5.90 3.39 -13.13
N GLY A 127 -6.48 2.29 -12.67
CA GLY A 127 -7.89 1.99 -12.91
C GLY A 127 -8.77 2.89 -12.07
N THR A 128 -9.80 3.43 -12.68
CA THR A 128 -10.79 4.30 -12.02
C THR A 128 -12.20 3.86 -12.38
N ASN A 129 -13.21 4.35 -11.65
CA ASN A 129 -14.62 4.13 -12.02
C ASN A 129 -15.02 4.82 -13.35
N TYR A 130 -14.15 5.63 -13.97
CA TYR A 130 -14.38 6.28 -15.27
C TYR A 130 -13.50 5.74 -16.40
N GLY A 131 -12.53 4.87 -16.11
CA GLY A 131 -11.64 4.30 -17.11
C GLY A 131 -10.22 4.06 -16.62
N LEU A 132 -9.28 3.94 -17.55
CA LEU A 132 -7.86 3.77 -17.27
C LEU A 132 -7.13 5.11 -17.48
N SER A 133 -6.43 5.57 -16.46
CA SER A 133 -5.50 6.68 -16.54
C SER A 133 -4.07 6.15 -16.51
N TYR A 134 -3.20 6.69 -17.37
CA TYR A 134 -1.78 6.34 -17.45
C TYR A 134 -0.94 7.55 -17.05
N PHE A 135 0.06 7.34 -16.20
CA PHE A 135 0.96 8.41 -15.77
C PHE A 135 2.43 7.99 -15.94
N ASP A 136 3.12 8.61 -16.90
CA ASP A 136 4.59 8.54 -17.03
C ASP A 136 5.32 9.38 -15.96
N GLN A 137 4.61 10.30 -15.28
CA GLN A 137 5.20 11.40 -14.50
C GLN A 137 5.12 11.25 -12.98
N ILE A 138 4.63 10.12 -12.44
CA ILE A 138 4.50 9.95 -10.98
C ILE A 138 5.85 10.09 -10.29
N GLU A 139 6.96 9.65 -10.90
CA GLU A 139 8.31 9.92 -10.36
C GLU A 139 8.69 11.41 -10.38
N GLN A 140 8.29 12.19 -11.39
CA GLN A 140 8.71 13.59 -11.52
C GLN A 140 7.92 14.52 -10.60
N GLU A 141 6.60 14.37 -10.51
CA GLU A 141 5.78 15.24 -9.66
C GLU A 141 5.97 14.95 -8.17
N SER A 142 6.15 13.67 -7.81
CA SER A 142 6.40 13.28 -6.43
C SER A 142 7.79 13.70 -5.93
N THR A 143 8.81 13.75 -6.79
CA THR A 143 10.13 14.29 -6.44
C THR A 143 10.09 15.82 -6.28
N LYS A 144 9.30 16.51 -7.10
CA LYS A 144 9.17 17.97 -7.06
C LYS A 144 8.39 18.45 -5.83
N LEU A 145 7.29 17.78 -5.47
CA LEU A 145 6.49 18.08 -4.28
C LEU A 145 7.28 17.93 -2.97
N VAL A 146 8.19 16.92 -2.88
CA VAL A 146 9.08 16.75 -1.73
C VAL A 146 10.14 17.86 -1.65
N GLN A 147 10.64 18.34 -2.79
CA GLN A 147 11.60 19.45 -2.81
C GLN A 147 10.96 20.79 -2.41
N ASP A 148 9.73 21.04 -2.85
CA ASP A 148 9.02 22.28 -2.55
C ASP A 148 8.59 22.33 -1.06
N SER A 149 8.18 21.21 -0.45
CA SER A 149 7.81 21.17 0.98
C SER A 149 8.99 21.35 1.95
N LEU A 150 10.18 20.86 1.59
CA LEU A 150 11.43 21.07 2.34
C LEU A 150 11.93 22.51 2.25
N LEU A 151 11.57 23.24 1.19
CA LEU A 151 11.92 24.66 1.02
C LEU A 151 11.00 25.59 1.81
N ASP A 152 9.73 25.24 1.99
CA ASP A 152 8.76 26.02 2.77
C ASP A 152 8.92 25.87 4.29
N SER A 153 9.78 24.95 4.75
CA SER A 153 10.05 24.66 6.16
C SER A 153 11.41 25.14 6.68
N LEU A 154 12.15 25.93 5.87
CA LEU A 154 13.40 26.64 6.20
C LEU A 154 13.20 28.16 6.30
#